data_AF-A0A7J6V2E7-F1
#
_entry.id   AF-A0A7J6V2E7-F1
#
_cell.length_a   1.000
_cell.length_b   1.000
_cell.length_c   1.000
_cell.angle_alpha   90.00
_cell.angle_beta   90.00
_cell.angle_gamma   90.00
#
_symmetry.space_group_name_H-M   'P 1'
#
loop_
_entity.id
_entity.type
_entity.pdbx_description
1 polymer ?
#
loop_
_entity_poly.entity_id
_entity_poly.type
_entity_poly.pdbx_seq_one_letter_code
_entity_poly.pdbx_strand_id
1 'polypeptide(L)'
;MEVLARRKKVEEEEFKKRLIALGYVFIPTEGKLVDYYLRNKNVCISMDHCPIEEVDVYANHPQALAEKHPNTAEVWYFFTRSRPNEIQAGHDVYGQWVICEKKDVFNQGEKVGVKLLLEYCEGGHKSEYKIIEYQLDPAPENLENGHWFICKLYNGGCVDVRFRP
;
A
#
# COMPACT_ATOMS: atom_id res chain seq x y z
N MET A 1 6.39 -19.96 23.70
CA MET A 1 5.80 -18.80 22.97
C MET A 1 5.97 -18.93 21.46
N GLU A 2 7.17 -19.23 20.94
CA GLU A 2 7.41 -19.39 19.49
C GLU A 2 6.57 -20.46 18.78
N VAL A 3 6.36 -21.63 19.39
CA VAL A 3 5.59 -22.73 18.78
C VAL A 3 4.12 -22.32 18.54
N LEU A 4 3.52 -21.59 19.49
CA LEU A 4 2.15 -21.08 19.39
C LEU A 4 2.03 -19.97 18.33
N ALA A 5 3.01 -19.06 18.27
CA ALA A 5 3.05 -18.01 17.25
C ALA A 5 3.23 -18.59 15.84
N ARG A 6 4.10 -19.59 15.70
CA ARG A 6 4.30 -20.32 14.44
C ARG A 6 3.03 -21.04 13.98
N ARG A 7 2.31 -21.68 14.92
CA ARG A 7 1.04 -22.34 14.63
C ARG A 7 -0.03 -21.35 14.16
N LYS A 8 -0.22 -20.22 14.86
CA LYS A 8 -1.15 -19.16 14.45
C LYS A 8 -0.84 -18.65 13.04
N LYS A 9 0.45 -18.43 12.73
CA LYS A 9 0.87 -17.97 11.39
C LYS A 9 0.53 -18.98 10.29
N VAL A 10 0.72 -20.27 10.55
CA VAL A 10 0.35 -21.33 9.59
C VAL A 10 -1.17 -21.38 9.37
N GLU A 11 -1.95 -21.34 10.45
CA GLU A 11 -3.42 -21.34 10.38
C GLU A 11 -3.95 -20.11 9.62
N GLU A 12 -3.33 -18.94 9.80
CA GLU A 12 -3.68 -17.71 9.08
C GLU A 12 -3.36 -17.78 7.58
N GLU A 13 -2.20 -18.31 7.22
CA GLU A 13 -1.82 -18.50 5.81
C GLU A 13 -2.73 -19.53 5.10
N GLU A 14 -3.10 -20.61 5.79
CA GLU A 14 -4.07 -21.58 5.26
C GLU A 14 -5.45 -20.95 5.07
N PHE A 15 -5.89 -20.12 6.02
CA PHE A 15 -7.15 -19.39 5.91
C PHE A 15 -7.15 -18.42 4.72
N LYS A 16 -6.08 -17.63 4.54
CA LYS A 16 -5.90 -16.74 3.38
C LYS A 16 -5.94 -17.51 2.06
N LYS A 17 -5.24 -18.65 1.97
CA LYS A 17 -5.27 -19.52 0.77
C LYS A 17 -6.67 -20.02 0.47
N ARG A 18 -7.44 -20.43 1.48
CA ARG A 18 -8.84 -20.86 1.31
C ARG A 18 -9.73 -19.73 0.81
N LEU A 19 -9.59 -18.52 1.37
CA LEU A 19 -10.34 -17.36 0.91
C LEU A 19 -10.07 -17.06 -0.56
N ILE A 20 -8.80 -17.03 -0.97
CA ILE A 20 -8.40 -16.80 -2.37
C ILE A 20 -8.96 -17.91 -3.28
N ALA A 21 -8.87 -19.18 -2.87
CA ALA A 21 -9.40 -20.31 -3.63
C ALA A 21 -10.93 -20.24 -3.82
N LEU A 22 -11.64 -19.62 -2.87
CA LEU A 22 -13.09 -19.34 -2.95
C LEU A 22 -13.42 -18.05 -3.72
N GLY A 23 -12.42 -17.34 -4.26
CA GLY A 23 -12.59 -16.11 -5.03
C GLY A 23 -12.74 -14.85 -4.18
N TYR A 24 -12.48 -14.91 -2.86
CA TYR A 24 -12.42 -13.70 -2.05
C TYR A 24 -11.13 -12.94 -2.34
N VAL A 25 -11.28 -11.68 -2.73
CA VAL A 25 -10.19 -10.79 -3.09
C VAL A 25 -10.27 -9.50 -2.27
N PHE A 26 -9.11 -8.96 -1.90
CA PHE A 26 -9.03 -7.72 -1.14
C PHE A 26 -9.21 -6.51 -2.06
N ILE A 27 -10.44 -5.97 -2.11
CA ILE A 27 -10.79 -4.79 -2.92
C ILE A 27 -11.46 -3.75 -2.01
N PRO A 28 -10.71 -3.07 -1.13
CA PRO A 28 -11.25 -2.05 -0.26
C PRO A 28 -11.66 -0.80 -1.06
N THR A 29 -12.70 -0.11 -0.60
CA THR A 29 -12.92 1.28 -1.02
C THR A 29 -11.83 2.17 -0.41
N GLU A 30 -11.51 3.29 -1.05
CA GLU A 30 -10.48 4.21 -0.54
C GLU A 30 -10.81 4.69 0.88
N GLY A 31 -12.09 5.02 1.14
CA GLY A 31 -12.58 5.38 2.46
C GLY A 31 -12.32 4.30 3.52
N LYS A 32 -12.65 3.02 3.23
CA LYS A 32 -12.38 1.91 4.17
C LYS A 32 -10.89 1.63 4.33
N LEU A 33 -10.11 1.77 3.26
CA LEU A 33 -8.66 1.60 3.29
C LEU A 33 -8.00 2.58 4.27
N VAL A 34 -8.42 3.84 4.23
CA VAL A 34 -7.91 4.87 5.13
C VAL A 34 -8.52 4.74 6.54
N ASP A 35 -9.85 4.72 6.62
CA ASP A 35 -10.55 4.88 7.89
C ASP A 35 -10.48 3.65 8.81
N TYR A 36 -10.39 2.45 8.24
CA TYR A 36 -10.24 1.22 9.02
C TYR A 36 -8.78 0.77 9.06
N TYR A 37 -8.16 0.46 7.92
CA TYR A 37 -6.84 -0.19 7.91
C TYR A 37 -5.73 0.77 8.35
N LEU A 38 -5.62 1.93 7.69
CA LEU A 38 -4.55 2.88 7.99
C LEU A 38 -4.70 3.51 9.38
N ARG A 39 -5.93 3.87 9.76
CA ARG A 39 -6.23 4.41 11.09
C ARG A 39 -5.83 3.42 12.19
N ASN A 40 -6.35 2.19 12.14
CA ASN A 40 -6.04 1.17 13.15
C ASN A 40 -4.55 0.86 13.22
N LYS A 41 -3.86 0.85 12.06
CA LYS A 41 -2.40 0.66 12.01
C LYS A 41 -1.64 1.76 12.74
N ASN A 42 -2.03 3.02 12.58
CA ASN A 42 -1.36 4.15 13.23
C ASN A 42 -1.61 4.21 14.74
N VAL A 43 -2.75 3.72 15.23
CA VAL A 43 -3.07 3.67 16.68
C VAL A 43 -2.76 2.31 17.33
N CYS A 44 -1.98 1.46 16.65
CA CYS A 44 -1.56 0.13 17.13
C CYS A 44 -2.72 -0.79 17.55
N ILE A 45 -3.90 -0.63 16.95
CA ILE A 45 -5.04 -1.53 17.15
C ILE A 45 -4.79 -2.82 16.34
N SER A 46 -4.88 -3.96 17.01
CA SER A 46 -4.78 -5.27 16.37
C SER A 46 -5.96 -5.48 15.40
N MET A 47 -5.66 -5.93 14.19
CA MET A 47 -6.63 -6.27 13.18
C MET A 47 -6.51 -7.76 12.88
N ASP A 48 -7.58 -8.51 13.10
CA ASP A 48 -7.62 -9.92 12.73
C ASP A 48 -7.54 -10.06 11.21
N HIS A 49 -6.63 -10.92 10.74
CA HIS A 49 -6.47 -11.28 9.33
C HIS A 49 -6.20 -10.09 8.38
N CYS A 50 -5.45 -9.08 8.82
CA CYS A 50 -5.07 -7.97 7.96
C CYS A 50 -4.28 -8.46 6.72
N PRO A 51 -4.73 -8.15 5.49
CA PRO A 51 -4.07 -8.64 4.27
C PRO A 51 -2.92 -7.73 3.79
N ILE A 52 -2.64 -6.61 4.48
CA ILE A 52 -1.65 -5.60 4.08
C ILE A 52 -0.34 -5.85 4.83
N GLU A 53 0.74 -6.02 4.09
CA GLU A 53 2.07 -6.31 4.65
C GLU A 53 2.87 -5.02 4.91
N GLU A 54 3.79 -5.05 5.87
CA GLU A 54 4.75 -3.96 6.09
C GLU A 54 5.95 -4.10 5.16
N VAL A 55 6.16 -3.10 4.28
CA VAL A 55 7.24 -3.08 3.31
C VAL A 55 7.78 -1.67 3.17
N ASP A 56 9.11 -1.52 3.12
CA ASP A 56 9.73 -0.26 2.73
C ASP A 56 9.62 -0.07 1.20
N VAL A 57 8.48 0.48 0.77
CA VAL A 57 8.13 0.56 -0.65
C VAL A 57 9.13 1.39 -1.45
N TYR A 58 9.60 2.50 -0.89
CA TYR A 58 10.46 3.44 -1.60
C TYR A 58 11.93 2.99 -1.65
N ALA A 59 12.34 2.01 -0.83
CA ALA A 59 13.68 1.43 -0.86
C ALA A 59 13.89 0.40 -1.99
N ASN A 60 12.82 0.03 -2.72
CA ASN A 60 12.84 -1.05 -3.68
C ASN A 60 12.41 -0.56 -5.07
N HIS A 61 12.99 -1.17 -6.12
CA HIS A 61 12.50 -1.00 -7.48
C HIS A 61 11.07 -1.57 -7.60
N PRO A 62 10.12 -0.89 -8.27
CA PRO A 62 8.72 -1.34 -8.32
C PRO A 62 8.53 -2.74 -8.94
N GLN A 63 9.32 -3.09 -9.96
CA GLN A 63 9.29 -4.44 -10.52
C GLN A 63 9.73 -5.50 -9.49
N ALA A 64 10.77 -5.22 -8.70
CA ALA A 64 11.24 -6.15 -7.68
C ALA A 64 10.18 -6.34 -6.57
N LEU A 65 9.42 -5.29 -6.23
CA LEU A 65 8.27 -5.41 -5.32
C LEU A 65 7.18 -6.31 -5.90
N ALA A 66 6.82 -6.13 -7.18
CA ALA A 66 5.80 -6.93 -7.84
C ALA A 66 6.21 -8.41 -7.92
N GLU A 67 7.45 -8.70 -8.28
CA GLU A 67 7.99 -10.07 -8.37
C GLU A 67 8.06 -10.77 -7.00
N LYS A 68 8.44 -10.04 -5.95
CA LYS A 68 8.58 -10.60 -4.60
C LYS A 68 7.25 -10.89 -3.92
N HIS A 69 6.19 -10.17 -4.28
CA HIS A 69 4.87 -10.28 -3.66
C HIS A 69 3.82 -10.75 -4.67
N PRO A 70 3.94 -11.92 -5.30
CA PRO A 70 3.05 -12.32 -6.39
C PRO A 70 1.56 -12.23 -5.98
N ASN A 71 0.79 -11.46 -6.76
CA ASN A 71 -0.65 -11.28 -6.54
C ASN A 71 -1.41 -11.55 -7.85
N THR A 72 -2.56 -12.21 -7.75
CA THR A 72 -3.42 -12.55 -8.89
C THR A 72 -4.08 -11.34 -9.54
N ALA A 73 -4.13 -10.20 -8.85
CA ALA A 73 -4.84 -9.00 -9.29
C ALA A 73 -3.92 -7.86 -9.78
N GLU A 74 -2.60 -8.07 -9.86
CA GLU A 74 -1.60 -7.04 -10.28
C GLU A 74 -1.68 -5.71 -9.47
N VAL A 75 -2.25 -5.79 -8.27
CA VAL A 75 -2.42 -4.68 -7.35
C VAL A 75 -1.91 -5.11 -5.99
N TRP A 76 -1.03 -4.31 -5.40
CA TRP A 76 -0.45 -4.60 -4.10
C TRP A 76 -0.76 -3.49 -3.12
N TYR A 77 -1.00 -3.86 -1.86
CA TYR A 77 -1.20 -2.92 -0.77
C TYR A 77 -0.11 -3.15 0.28
N PHE A 78 0.61 -2.09 0.64
CA PHE A 78 1.67 -2.15 1.63
C PHE A 78 1.50 -1.07 2.68
N PHE A 79 1.77 -1.41 3.94
CA PHE A 79 2.07 -0.43 4.96
C PHE A 79 3.53 -0.01 4.84
N THR A 80 3.77 1.29 4.78
CA THR A 80 5.14 1.84 4.81
C THR A 80 5.24 3.01 5.78
N ARG A 81 6.43 3.23 6.32
CA ARG A 81 6.80 4.47 7.02
C ARG A 81 7.70 5.37 6.20
N SER A 82 8.32 4.82 5.15
CA SER A 82 9.18 5.59 4.26
C SER A 82 8.35 6.50 3.37
N ARG A 83 8.93 7.64 3.01
CA ARG A 83 8.40 8.55 1.99
C ARG A 83 9.27 8.56 0.74
N PRO A 84 8.72 8.98 -0.43
CA PRO A 84 9.42 8.98 -1.72
C PRO A 84 10.79 9.67 -1.74
N ASN A 85 11.03 10.62 -0.83
CA ASN A 85 12.23 11.46 -0.79
C ASN A 85 13.13 11.22 0.43
N GLU A 86 12.79 10.28 1.32
CA GLU A 86 13.59 10.03 2.54
C GLU A 86 14.78 9.10 2.30
N ILE A 87 14.88 8.49 1.12
CA ILE A 87 16.01 7.64 0.72
C ILE A 87 16.90 8.47 -0.20
N GLN A 88 17.98 8.99 0.37
CA GLN A 88 19.04 9.67 -0.36
C GLN A 88 19.60 8.78 -1.46
N ALA A 89 19.89 9.44 -2.60
CA ALA A 89 20.59 8.89 -3.74
C ALA A 89 21.75 7.96 -3.33
N GLY A 90 21.51 6.66 -3.41
CA GLY A 90 22.55 5.67 -3.57
C GLY A 90 23.06 5.72 -5.01
N HIS A 91 24.35 5.46 -5.19
CA HIS A 91 25.14 5.63 -6.42
C HIS A 91 24.70 4.80 -7.67
N ASP A 92 23.49 4.25 -7.68
CA ASP A 92 22.94 3.45 -8.78
C ASP A 92 21.47 3.86 -9.04
N VAL A 93 21.28 5.11 -9.48
CA VAL A 93 19.96 5.74 -9.67
C VAL A 93 19.28 5.15 -10.91
N TYR A 94 18.51 4.08 -10.73
CA TYR A 94 17.64 3.55 -11.78
C TYR A 94 16.43 4.48 -12.03
N GLY A 95 15.79 5.03 -10.98
CA GLY A 95 14.67 5.95 -11.16
C GLY A 95 14.16 6.64 -9.89
N GLN A 96 13.14 7.49 -10.04
CA GLN A 96 12.54 8.31 -8.99
C GLN A 96 11.00 8.29 -9.03
N TRP A 97 10.36 8.38 -7.87
CA TRP A 97 8.91 8.55 -7.77
C TRP A 97 8.54 10.04 -7.82
N VAL A 98 7.67 10.42 -8.74
CA VAL A 98 7.21 11.80 -8.91
C VAL A 98 5.74 11.91 -8.55
N ILE A 99 5.40 12.84 -7.65
CA ILE A 99 4.00 13.13 -7.30
C ILE A 99 3.34 13.86 -8.47
N CYS A 100 2.22 13.32 -8.96
CA CYS A 100 1.46 13.87 -10.08
C CYS A 100 0.14 14.51 -9.65
N GLU A 101 -0.52 13.94 -8.64
CA GLU A 101 -1.84 14.39 -8.20
C GLU A 101 -1.99 14.23 -6.70
N LYS A 102 -2.75 15.14 -6.07
CA LYS A 102 -3.20 15.04 -4.68
C LYS A 102 -4.71 15.24 -4.61
N LYS A 103 -5.42 14.34 -3.92
CA LYS A 103 -6.88 14.40 -3.73
C LYS A 103 -7.27 14.05 -2.30
N ASP A 104 -8.39 14.58 -1.84
CA ASP A 104 -8.99 14.18 -0.56
C ASP A 104 -9.64 12.79 -0.67
N VAL A 105 -9.65 12.07 0.44
CA VAL A 105 -10.32 10.77 0.59
C VAL A 105 -11.43 10.91 1.61
N PHE A 106 -12.62 10.48 1.22
CA PHE A 106 -13.81 10.54 2.06
C PHE A 106 -14.31 9.13 2.42
N ASN A 107 -14.79 8.99 3.66
CA ASN A 107 -15.59 7.84 4.08
C ASN A 107 -16.91 8.36 4.62
N GLN A 108 -18.05 7.87 4.11
CA GLN A 108 -19.39 8.26 4.56
C GLN A 108 -19.65 9.79 4.59
N GLY A 109 -19.00 10.55 3.70
CA GLY A 109 -19.15 12.01 3.60
C GLY A 109 -18.16 12.81 4.46
N GLU A 110 -17.40 12.17 5.32
CA GLU A 110 -16.36 12.81 6.13
C GLU A 110 -14.98 12.63 5.49
N LYS A 111 -14.16 13.68 5.51
CA LYS A 111 -12.78 13.58 5.07
C LYS A 111 -11.99 12.76 6.08
N VAL A 112 -11.37 11.68 5.63
CA VAL A 112 -10.59 10.76 6.47
C VAL A 112 -9.10 10.77 6.13
N GLY A 113 -8.73 11.33 4.98
CA GLY A 113 -7.36 11.31 4.50
C GLY A 113 -7.14 12.07 3.21
N VAL A 114 -5.93 11.89 2.69
CA VAL A 114 -5.52 12.33 1.35
C VAL A 114 -4.88 11.16 0.61
N LYS A 115 -4.98 11.19 -0.72
CA LYS A 115 -4.27 10.27 -1.61
C LYS A 115 -3.37 11.05 -2.55
N LEU A 116 -2.17 10.52 -2.75
CA LEU A 116 -1.17 11.04 -3.69
C LEU A 116 -0.99 10.01 -4.80
N LEU A 117 -1.11 10.42 -6.05
CA LEU A 117 -0.69 9.59 -7.19
C LEU A 117 0.77 9.87 -7.50
N LEU A 118 1.59 8.82 -7.54
CA LEU A 118 2.99 8.86 -7.87
C LEU A 118 3.27 7.98 -9.09
N GLU A 119 4.09 8.49 -10.00
CA GLU A 119 4.58 7.75 -11.18
C GLU A 119 6.08 7.52 -11.04
N TYR A 120 6.54 6.31 -11.35
CA TYR A 120 7.98 5.99 -11.33
C TYR A 120 8.61 6.36 -12.67
N CYS A 121 9.67 7.18 -12.61
CA CYS A 121 10.42 7.66 -13.77
C CYS A 121 11.86 7.12 -13.72
N GLU A 122 12.30 6.47 -14.79
CA GLU A 122 13.63 5.88 -14.93
C GLU A 122 14.27 6.29 -16.26
N GLY A 123 15.55 6.66 -16.25
CA GLY A 123 16.27 7.08 -17.46
C GLY A 123 15.61 8.24 -18.22
N GLY A 124 14.88 9.11 -17.53
CA GLY A 124 14.13 10.23 -18.12
C GLY A 124 12.75 9.88 -18.68
N HIS A 125 12.28 8.64 -18.56
CA HIS A 125 11.00 8.17 -19.08
C HIS A 125 10.08 7.69 -17.96
N LYS A 126 8.76 7.83 -18.16
CA LYS A 126 7.77 7.25 -17.25
C LYS A 126 7.69 5.75 -17.45
N SER A 127 7.77 4.99 -16.37
CA SER A 127 7.50 3.55 -16.38
C SER A 127 5.99 3.28 -16.31
N GLU A 128 5.62 2.00 -16.40
CA GLU A 128 4.25 1.54 -16.20
C GLU A 128 3.82 1.52 -14.73
N TYR A 129 4.76 1.61 -13.79
CA TYR A 129 4.48 1.46 -12.36
C TYR A 129 3.98 2.76 -11.73
N LYS A 130 2.90 2.61 -10.95
CA LYS A 130 2.24 3.71 -10.25
C LYS A 130 1.98 3.33 -8.81
N ILE A 131 2.09 4.30 -7.92
CA ILE A 131 1.67 4.19 -6.52
C ILE A 131 0.56 5.19 -6.26
N ILE A 132 -0.48 4.75 -5.56
CA ILE A 132 -1.34 5.66 -4.81
C ILE A 132 -0.96 5.54 -3.33
N GLU A 133 -0.37 6.60 -2.79
CA GLU A 133 -0.07 6.70 -1.35
C GLU A 133 -1.26 7.31 -0.63
N TYR A 134 -1.73 6.64 0.43
CA TYR A 134 -2.82 7.09 1.28
C TYR A 134 -2.27 7.53 2.64
N GLN A 135 -2.68 8.71 3.08
CA GLN A 135 -2.30 9.32 4.35
C GLN A 135 -3.55 9.68 5.17
N LEU A 136 -3.45 9.62 6.50
CA LEU A 136 -4.49 10.15 7.39
C LEU A 136 -4.48 11.68 7.37
N ASP A 137 -5.68 12.26 7.39
CA ASP A 137 -5.87 13.72 7.50
C ASP A 137 -7.13 13.97 8.34
N PRO A 138 -6.99 14.50 9.59
CA PRO A 138 -5.73 14.90 10.21
C PRO A 138 -4.85 13.70 10.57
N ALA A 139 -3.54 13.89 10.49
CA ALA A 139 -2.57 12.89 10.93
C ALA A 139 -2.56 12.77 12.47
N PRO A 140 -2.46 11.56 13.06
CA PRO A 140 -2.43 11.39 14.51
C PRO A 140 -1.19 12.04 15.14
N GLU A 141 -1.35 12.85 16.18
CA GLU A 141 -0.23 13.48 16.86
C GLU A 141 0.57 12.48 17.72
N ASN A 142 1.85 12.78 17.97
CA ASN A 142 2.71 12.11 18.96
C ASN A 142 2.93 10.59 18.75
N LEU A 143 3.01 10.13 17.50
CA LEU A 143 3.43 8.75 17.22
C LEU A 143 4.94 8.59 17.44
N GLU A 144 5.35 7.88 18.48
CA GLU A 144 6.77 7.65 18.85
C GLU A 144 7.64 7.16 17.68
N ASN A 145 7.05 6.38 16.78
CA ASN A 145 7.74 5.73 15.67
C ASN A 145 7.38 6.30 14.29
N GLY A 146 6.80 7.51 14.25
CA GLY A 146 6.33 8.14 13.02
C GLY A 146 5.02 7.54 12.49
N HIS A 147 4.55 8.13 11.38
CA HIS A 147 3.28 7.77 10.75
C HIS A 147 3.44 6.59 9.80
N TRP A 148 2.45 5.71 9.82
CA TRP A 148 2.25 4.74 8.74
C TRP A 148 1.47 5.39 7.60
N PHE A 149 1.75 4.92 6.39
CA PHE A 149 1.04 5.18 5.14
C PHE A 149 0.60 3.84 4.52
N ILE A 150 -0.40 3.87 3.64
CA ILE A 150 -0.67 2.73 2.74
C ILE A 150 -0.26 3.10 1.33
N CYS A 151 0.58 2.30 0.69
CA CYS A 151 0.86 2.40 -0.73
C CYS A 151 0.08 1.32 -1.49
N LYS A 152 -0.68 1.74 -2.49
CA LYS A 152 -1.26 0.86 -3.51
C LYS A 152 -0.36 0.89 -4.75
N LEU A 153 0.42 -0.16 -4.98
CA LEU A 153 1.25 -0.32 -6.18
C LEU A 153 0.45 -1.06 -7.26
N TYR A 154 0.62 -0.66 -8.52
CA TYR A 154 0.08 -1.36 -9.69
C TYR A 154 0.93 -1.03 -10.93
N ASN A 155 0.97 -1.94 -11.90
CA ASN A 155 1.58 -1.71 -13.21
C ASN A 155 0.50 -1.34 -14.26
N GLY A 156 0.90 -0.63 -15.30
CA GLY A 156 0.02 -0.04 -16.31
C GLY A 156 -0.50 -0.99 -17.38
N GLY A 157 -0.35 -2.31 -17.21
CA GLY A 157 -0.98 -3.30 -18.07
C GLY A 157 -2.41 -3.61 -17.61
N CYS A 158 -3.42 -3.22 -18.40
CA CYS A 158 -4.84 -3.62 -18.32
C CYS A 158 -5.76 -2.98 -17.24
N VAL A 159 -6.55 -1.98 -17.67
CA VAL A 159 -7.98 -1.65 -17.32
C VAL A 159 -8.35 -1.60 -15.82
N ASP A 160 -8.68 -0.45 -15.21
CA ASP A 160 -9.90 0.33 -15.45
C ASP A 160 -9.69 1.79 -15.04
N VAL A 161 -9.60 2.67 -16.04
CA VAL A 161 -9.82 4.11 -15.86
C VAL A 161 -11.32 4.26 -15.89
N ARG A 162 -11.95 4.24 -14.71
CA ARG A 162 -13.41 4.39 -14.57
C ARG A 162 -13.89 5.51 -15.49
N PHE A 163 -14.90 5.20 -16.32
CA PHE A 163 -15.51 5.97 -17.42
C PHE A 163 -14.97 5.68 -18.83
N ARG A 164 -15.73 4.88 -19.59
CA ARG A 164 -15.98 5.18 -21.01
C ARG A 164 -17.31 5.96 -21.12
N PRO A 165 -17.44 6.87 -22.11
CA PRO A 165 -18.57 7.80 -22.24
C PRO A 165 -19.92 7.11 -22.41
#